data_AF-A0A354J320-F1
#
_entry.id   AF-A0A354J320-F1
#
_cell.length_a   1.000
_cell.length_b   1.000
_cell.length_c   1.000
_cell.angle_alpha   90.00
_cell.angle_beta   90.00
_cell.angle_gamma   90.00
#
_symmetry.space_group_name_H-M   'P 1'
#
loop_
_entity.id
_entity.type
_entity.pdbx_description
1 polymer ?
#
loop_
_entity_poly.entity_id
_entity_poly.type
_entity_poly.pdbx_seq_one_letter_code
_entity_poly.pdbx_strand_id
1 'polypeptide(L)'
;YDTFLSIINTPSYKAVYKDIEGNEKQMTFQTTNQFLNGKADPVPGIEIIGGKTGTTHKAGNCLILLCQDSKHKEYISLILNSPDSDQLYSQMSHMLSSLTE
;
A
#
# COMPACT_ATOMS: atom_id res chain seq x y z
N TYR A 1 15.99 5.77 5.92
CA TYR A 1 15.72 4.97 4.70
C TYR A 1 14.78 5.78 3.80
N ASP A 2 15.15 7.02 3.54
CA ASP A 2 14.14 8.05 3.23
C ASP A 2 13.61 7.90 1.81
N THR A 3 14.48 7.45 0.90
CA THR A 3 14.09 7.04 -0.45
C THR A 3 13.06 5.91 -0.44
N PHE A 4 13.24 4.90 0.41
CA PHE A 4 12.28 3.79 0.47
C PHE A 4 10.92 4.26 1.01
N LEU A 5 10.91 5.05 2.09
CA LEU A 5 9.70 5.63 2.65
C LEU A 5 8.97 6.51 1.63
N SER A 6 9.71 7.34 0.90
CA SER A 6 9.17 8.15 -0.19
C SER A 6 8.53 7.29 -1.29
N ILE A 7 9.19 6.20 -1.70
CA ILE A 7 8.67 5.30 -2.74
C ILE A 7 7.36 4.63 -2.28
N ILE A 8 7.30 4.07 -1.08
CA ILE A 8 6.12 3.33 -0.62
C ILE A 8 4.92 4.22 -0.26
N ASN A 9 5.16 5.52 -0.02
CA ASN A 9 4.13 6.52 0.21
C ASN A 9 3.58 7.11 -1.11
N THR A 10 4.31 6.99 -2.22
CA THR A 10 3.94 7.63 -3.49
C THR A 10 2.67 7.02 -4.12
N PRO A 11 1.57 7.77 -4.26
CA PRO A 11 0.32 7.25 -4.81
C PRO A 11 0.36 7.08 -6.34
N SER A 12 1.14 7.93 -7.03
CA SER A 12 1.28 7.94 -8.48
C SER A 12 2.68 8.38 -8.88
N TYR A 13 3.28 7.69 -9.85
CA TYR A 13 4.60 8.02 -10.39
C TYR A 13 4.55 8.11 -11.92
N LYS A 14 5.01 9.23 -12.47
CA LYS A 14 5.14 9.42 -13.92
C LYS A 14 6.57 9.10 -14.36
N ALA A 15 6.74 7.96 -15.01
CA ALA A 15 8.00 7.56 -15.60
C ALA A 15 8.17 8.18 -17.00
N VAL A 16 9.39 8.60 -17.28
CA VAL A 16 9.84 9.01 -18.62
C VAL A 16 10.98 8.08 -19.00
N TYR A 17 10.85 7.37 -20.13
CA TYR A 17 11.82 6.39 -20.59
C TYR A 17 11.94 6.42 -22.12
N LYS A 18 12.94 5.74 -22.68
CA LYS A 18 13.10 5.61 -24.14
C LYS A 18 12.70 4.22 -24.59
N ASP A 19 12.01 4.14 -25.73
CA ASP A 19 11.75 2.85 -26.38
C ASP A 19 12.98 2.34 -27.16
N ILE A 20 12.84 1.19 -27.80
CA ILE A 20 13.92 0.55 -28.58
C ILE A 20 14.40 1.41 -29.77
N GLU A 21 13.55 2.31 -30.26
CA GLU A 21 13.86 3.23 -31.36
C GLU A 21 14.46 4.55 -30.85
N GLY A 22 14.58 4.73 -29.52
CA GLY A 22 15.13 5.91 -28.87
C GLY A 22 14.12 7.04 -28.66
N ASN A 23 12.83 6.82 -28.96
CA ASN A 23 11.79 7.82 -28.76
C ASN A 23 11.42 7.93 -27.28
N GLU A 24 11.19 9.16 -26.79
CA GLU A 24 10.70 9.37 -25.43
C GLU A 24 9.25 8.85 -25.29
N LYS A 25 9.02 8.07 -24.23
CA LYS A 25 7.72 7.59 -23.79
C LYS A 25 7.47 8.04 -22.37
N GLN A 26 6.21 8.32 -22.07
CA GLN A 26 5.76 8.69 -20.73
C GLN A 26 4.69 7.70 -20.29
N MET A 27 4.80 7.20 -19.06
CA MET A 27 3.81 6.29 -18.48
C MET A 27 3.56 6.65 -17.02
N THR A 28 2.29 6.74 -16.64
CA THR A 28 1.90 6.99 -15.26
C THR A 28 1.53 5.67 -14.59
N PHE A 29 2.21 5.35 -13.49
CA PHE A 29 1.96 4.19 -12.66
C PHE A 29 1.20 4.62 -11.41
N GLN A 30 0.06 3.98 -11.13
CA GLN A 30 -0.71 4.18 -9.92
C GLN A 30 -0.37 3.09 -8.90
N THR A 31 -0.35 3.44 -7.62
CA THR A 31 -0.20 2.46 -6.54
C THR A 31 -1.38 1.48 -6.53
N THR A 32 -1.07 0.23 -6.17
CA THR A 32 -2.07 -0.82 -5.98
C THR A 32 -2.56 -0.90 -4.53
N ASN A 33 -1.92 -0.20 -3.60
CA ASN A 33 -2.38 -0.10 -2.22
C ASN A 33 -3.64 0.76 -2.16
N GLN A 34 -4.77 0.17 -1.76
CA GLN A 34 -6.07 0.85 -1.80
C GLN A 34 -6.21 1.97 -0.76
N PHE A 35 -5.45 1.91 0.34
CA PHE A 35 -5.40 3.01 1.30
C PHE A 35 -4.72 4.26 0.71
N LEU A 36 -3.80 4.09 -0.23
CA LEU A 36 -3.05 5.21 -0.84
C LEU A 36 -3.69 5.74 -2.13
N ASN A 37 -4.54 4.96 -2.79
CA ASN A 37 -5.26 5.39 -3.99
C ASN A 37 -6.73 5.75 -3.73
N GLY A 38 -7.17 5.76 -2.46
CA GLY A 38 -8.49 6.20 -2.03
C GLY A 38 -9.63 5.19 -2.28
N LYS A 39 -9.30 3.92 -2.54
CA LYS A 39 -10.30 2.84 -2.73
C LYS A 39 -10.67 2.12 -1.44
N ALA A 40 -9.80 2.15 -0.43
CA ALA A 40 -10.10 1.66 0.91
C ALA A 40 -10.37 2.83 1.85
N ASP A 41 -11.33 2.66 2.75
CA ASP A 41 -11.67 3.68 3.74
C ASP A 41 -10.51 3.88 4.74
N PRO A 42 -10.25 5.12 5.18
CA PRO A 42 -9.27 5.39 6.22
C PRO A 42 -9.70 4.78 7.56
N VAL A 43 -8.72 4.30 8.34
CA VAL A 43 -8.95 3.79 9.69
C VAL A 43 -8.77 4.94 10.69
N PRO A 44 -9.80 5.33 11.47
CA PRO A 44 -9.69 6.42 12.42
C PRO A 44 -8.52 6.23 13.39
N GLY A 45 -7.73 7.28 13.63
CA GLY A 45 -6.60 7.26 14.56
C GLY A 45 -5.33 6.55 14.05
N ILE A 46 -5.35 6.02 12.82
CA ILE A 46 -4.20 5.39 12.16
C ILE A 46 -3.84 6.16 10.89
N GLU A 47 -2.56 6.49 10.74
CA GLU A 47 -1.99 7.00 9.49
C GLU A 47 -1.27 5.87 8.76
N ILE A 48 -1.61 5.66 7.48
CA ILE A 48 -0.90 4.73 6.61
C ILE A 48 0.26 5.45 5.93
N ILE A 49 1.49 5.14 6.35
CA ILE A 49 2.70 5.75 5.76
C ILE A 49 2.99 5.15 4.38
N GLY A 50 2.76 3.84 4.23
CA GLY A 50 2.95 3.17 2.94
C GLY A 50 2.90 1.67 3.04
N GLY A 51 3.17 0.97 1.95
CA GLY A 51 3.22 -0.49 1.97
C GLY A 51 3.25 -1.12 0.59
N LYS A 52 3.09 -2.45 0.57
CA LYS A 52 3.12 -3.22 -0.68
C LYS A 52 2.09 -4.35 -0.69
N THR A 53 1.38 -4.41 -1.81
CA THR A 53 0.49 -5.52 -2.19
C THR A 53 1.28 -6.65 -2.85
N GLY A 54 0.78 -7.89 -2.76
CA GLY A 54 1.31 -9.00 -3.54
C GLY A 54 0.23 -10.05 -3.78
N THR A 55 0.13 -10.55 -5.00
CA THR A 55 -0.87 -11.58 -5.33
C THR A 55 -0.25 -12.64 -6.22
N THR A 56 -0.38 -13.91 -5.82
CA THR A 56 -0.11 -15.07 -6.69
C THR A 56 -1.14 -16.14 -6.40
N HIS A 57 -1.34 -17.10 -7.32
CA HIS A 57 -2.29 -18.18 -7.10
C HIS A 57 -2.00 -19.00 -5.82
N LYS A 58 -0.71 -19.21 -5.49
CA LYS A 58 -0.32 -20.01 -4.31
C LYS A 58 -0.31 -19.21 -3.00
N ALA A 59 -0.07 -17.89 -3.07
CA ALA A 59 0.06 -17.05 -1.89
C ALA A 59 -1.23 -16.30 -1.52
N GLY A 60 -2.27 -16.37 -2.36
CA GLY A 60 -3.45 -15.52 -2.25
C GLY A 60 -3.10 -14.05 -2.41
N ASN A 61 -3.92 -13.18 -1.82
CA ASN A 61 -3.69 -11.74 -1.73
C ASN A 61 -3.01 -11.40 -0.41
N CYS A 62 -1.94 -10.61 -0.49
CA CYS A 62 -1.10 -10.21 0.63
C CYS A 62 -0.97 -8.69 0.66
N LEU A 63 -0.87 -8.12 1.85
CA LEU A 63 -0.62 -6.70 2.07
C LEU A 63 0.25 -6.51 3.30
N ILE A 64 1.36 -5.81 3.14
CA ILE A 64 2.19 -5.29 4.23
C ILE A 64 2.08 -3.77 4.26
N LEU A 65 1.90 -3.20 5.46
CA LEU A 65 1.80 -1.76 5.70
C LEU A 65 2.79 -1.33 6.78
N LEU A 66 3.37 -0.15 6.58
CA LEU A 66 3.90 0.69 7.64
C LEU A 66 2.83 1.73 8.00
N CYS A 67 2.44 1.78 9.25
CA CYS A 67 1.45 2.72 9.77
C CYS A 67 1.89 3.27 11.12
N GLN A 68 1.27 4.38 11.55
CA GLN A 68 1.49 4.95 12.88
C GLN A 68 0.17 5.34 13.54
N ASP A 69 0.13 5.29 14.87
CA ASP A 69 -0.99 5.78 15.66
C ASP A 69 -0.86 7.29 15.96
N SER A 70 -1.90 7.84 16.60
CA SER A 70 -1.95 9.26 17.01
C SER A 70 -0.85 9.69 18.00
N LYS A 71 -0.11 8.74 18.60
CA LYS A 71 1.03 8.99 19.49
C LYS A 71 2.37 8.82 18.76
N HIS A 72 2.36 8.73 17.43
CA HIS A 72 3.54 8.51 16.58
C HIS A 72 4.26 7.18 16.85
N LYS A 73 3.55 6.18 17.40
CA LYS A 73 4.11 4.84 17.50
C LYS A 73 3.87 4.11 16.18
N GLU A 74 4.96 3.61 15.59
CA GLU A 74 4.95 2.92 14.32
C GLU A 74 4.67 1.41 14.48
N TYR A 75 3.95 0.84 13.51
CA TYR A 75 3.62 -0.57 13.42
C TYR A 75 3.86 -1.09 12.01
N ILE A 76 4.33 -2.33 11.92
CA ILE A 76 4.34 -3.10 10.67
C ILE A 76 3.18 -4.10 10.74
N SER A 77 2.24 -3.98 9.82
CA SER A 77 1.01 -4.77 9.77
C SER A 77 0.98 -5.64 8.51
N LEU A 78 0.67 -6.93 8.64
CA LEU A 78 0.75 -7.89 7.54
C LEU A 78 -0.46 -8.82 7.53
N ILE A 79 -1.14 -8.89 6.37
CA ILE A 79 -2.10 -9.95 6.05
C ILE A 79 -1.52 -10.80 4.91
N LEU A 80 -1.62 -12.12 5.05
CA LEU A 80 -1.18 -13.11 4.07
C LEU A 80 -2.34 -14.01 3.67
N ASN A 81 -2.31 -14.52 2.44
CA ASN A 81 -3.24 -15.54 1.95
C ASN A 81 -4.73 -15.18 2.10
N SER A 82 -5.06 -13.90 1.88
CA SER A 82 -6.45 -13.48 1.80
C SER A 82 -7.05 -13.92 0.45
N PRO A 83 -8.26 -14.47 0.42
CA PRO A 83 -8.85 -15.06 -0.78
C PRO A 83 -9.12 -14.04 -1.89
N ASP A 84 -9.41 -12.79 -1.52
CA ASP A 84 -9.70 -11.70 -2.45
C ASP A 84 -9.27 -10.35 -1.85
N SER A 85 -9.40 -9.30 -2.66
CA SER A 85 -8.99 -7.96 -2.24
C SER A 85 -9.91 -7.36 -1.18
N ASP A 86 -11.21 -7.64 -1.20
CA ASP A 86 -12.15 -7.00 -0.27
C ASP A 86 -11.93 -7.55 1.14
N GLN A 87 -11.76 -8.87 1.25
CA GLN A 87 -11.39 -9.51 2.51
C GLN A 87 -10.02 -9.05 3.01
N LEU A 88 -9.05 -8.84 2.13
CA LEU A 88 -7.72 -8.35 2.50
C LEU A 88 -7.79 -6.99 3.21
N TYR A 89 -8.50 -6.02 2.63
CA TYR A 89 -8.61 -4.68 3.20
C TYR A 89 -9.55 -4.65 4.40
N SER A 90 -10.64 -5.44 4.41
CA SER A 90 -11.51 -5.56 5.59
C SER A 90 -10.77 -6.12 6.81
N GLN A 91 -10.00 -7.21 6.62
CA GLN A 91 -9.18 -7.81 7.68
C GLN A 91 -8.10 -6.85 8.18
N MET A 92 -7.42 -6.15 7.26
CA MET A 92 -6.42 -5.15 7.62
C MET A 92 -7.04 -4.00 8.42
N SER A 93 -8.16 -3.43 7.97
CA SER A 93 -8.83 -2.34 8.67
C SER A 93 -9.30 -2.74 10.07
N HIS A 94 -9.85 -3.96 10.24
CA HIS A 94 -10.24 -4.49 11.53
C HIS A 94 -9.03 -4.70 12.48
N MET A 95 -7.91 -5.21 11.95
CA MET A 95 -6.69 -5.37 12.73
C MET A 95 -6.14 -4.02 13.18
N LEU A 96 -6.13 -3.03 12.29
CA LEU A 96 -5.64 -1.68 12.59
C LEU A 96 -6.55 -0.93 13.58
N SER A 97 -7.87 -1.08 13.51
CA SER A 97 -8.79 -0.45 14.47
C SER A 97 -8.55 -0.95 15.90
N SER A 98 -8.18 -2.22 16.05
CA SER A 98 -7.84 -2.82 17.35
C SER A 98 -6.58 -2.22 18.00
N LEU A 99 -5.76 -1.46 17.25
CA LEU A 99 -4.60 -0.74 17.80
C LEU A 99 -4.98 0.61 18.42
N THR A 100 -6.17 1.11 18.10
CA THR A 100 -6.68 2.42 18.56
C THR A 100 -7.69 2.33 19.71
N GLU A 101 -8.11 1.11 20.05
CA GLU A 101 -8.87 0.80 21.27
C GLU A 101 -7.97 0.86 22.52
#